data_AF-A0A7K6Q8Z7-F1
#
_entry.id   AF-A0A7K6Q8Z7-F1
#
_cell.length_a   1.000
_cell.length_b   1.000
_cell.length_c   1.000
_cell.angle_alpha   90.00
_cell.angle_beta   90.00
_cell.angle_gamma   90.00
#
_symmetry.space_group_name_H-M   'P 1'
#
loop_
_entity.id
_entity.type
_entity.pdbx_description
1 polymer ?
#
loop_
_entity_poly.entity_id
_entity_poly.type
_entity_poly.pdbx_seq_one_letter_code
_entity_poly.pdbx_strand_id
1 'polypeptide(L)'
;MEPLLPVAFLALLGLALGHPEPALDRHWELWKKTYGKEYQPQEDSLRRLTWEKNLWLVTLHNLEHSLGLRSYTLAMNHLGDMVGAGSGSKP
;
A
#
# COMPACT_ATOMS: atom_id res chain seq x y z
N MET A 1 -4.58 -38.28 4.11
CA MET A 1 -3.47 -37.32 3.90
C MET A 1 -3.83 -36.53 2.65
N GLU A 2 -3.98 -35.21 2.77
CA GLU A 2 -3.74 -34.17 1.74
C GLU A 2 -4.19 -32.80 2.29
N PRO A 3 -3.54 -32.24 3.35
CA PRO A 3 -3.71 -30.83 3.71
C PRO A 3 -2.99 -29.87 2.75
N LEU A 4 -2.37 -30.39 1.68
CA LEU A 4 -1.50 -29.62 0.80
C LEU A 4 -2.26 -28.55 0.01
N LEU A 5 -3.52 -28.78 -0.35
CA LEU A 5 -4.31 -27.86 -1.16
C LEU A 5 -4.67 -26.55 -0.42
N PRO A 6 -5.25 -26.57 0.80
CA PRO A 6 -5.51 -25.35 1.56
C PRO A 6 -4.22 -24.66 2.01
N VAL A 7 -3.16 -25.40 2.33
CA VAL A 7 -1.85 -24.83 2.67
C VAL A 7 -1.22 -24.12 1.47
N ALA A 8 -1.26 -24.73 0.28
CA ALA A 8 -0.80 -24.10 -0.95
C ALA A 8 -1.66 -22.87 -1.30
N PHE A 9 -2.97 -22.92 -1.10
CA PHE A 9 -3.85 -21.78 -1.35
C PHE A 9 -3.55 -20.59 -0.42
N LEU A 10 -3.36 -20.84 0.87
CA LEU A 10 -2.95 -19.82 1.84
C LEU A 10 -1.55 -19.26 1.54
N ALA A 11 -0.61 -20.11 1.11
CA ALA A 11 0.73 -19.67 0.71
C ALA A 11 0.71 -18.80 -0.55
N LEU A 12 -0.10 -19.16 -1.56
CA LEU A 12 -0.29 -18.37 -2.78
C LEU A 12 -0.98 -17.03 -2.48
N LEU A 13 -1.96 -17.01 -1.58
CA LEU A 13 -2.62 -15.78 -1.13
C LEU A 13 -1.64 -14.85 -0.39
N GLY A 14 -0.80 -15.41 0.47
CA GLY A 14 0.23 -14.67 1.21
C GLY A 14 1.28 -14.04 0.28
N LEU A 15 1.70 -14.76 -0.76
CA LEU A 15 2.60 -14.24 -1.80
C LEU A 15 1.95 -13.10 -2.58
N ALA A 16 0.69 -13.24 -2.98
CA ALA A 16 -0.03 -12.21 -3.74
C ALA A 16 -0.19 -10.87 -2.98
N LEU A 17 -0.26 -10.90 -1.65
CA LEU A 17 -0.43 -9.71 -0.81
C LEU A 17 0.89 -9.01 -0.45
N GLY A 18 2.03 -9.61 -0.77
CA GLY A 18 3.37 -9.12 -0.39
C GLY A 18 4.12 -8.37 -1.48
N HIS A 19 3.60 -8.34 -2.71
CA HIS A 19 4.27 -7.73 -3.85
C HIS A 19 3.60 -6.43 -4.30
N PRO A 20 4.38 -5.43 -4.74
CA PRO A 20 3.85 -4.24 -5.37
C PRO A 20 2.98 -4.58 -6.58
N GLU A 21 1.88 -3.86 -6.76
CA GLU A 21 0.97 -3.98 -7.89
C GLU A 21 1.64 -3.40 -9.16
N PRO A 22 1.93 -4.20 -10.21
CA PRO A 22 2.62 -3.72 -11.41
C PRO A 22 1.88 -2.59 -12.14
N ALA A 23 0.54 -2.56 -12.06
CA ALA A 23 -0.26 -1.49 -12.64
C ALA A 23 0.04 -0.10 -12.03
N LEU A 24 0.62 -0.04 -10.84
CA LEU A 24 0.96 1.19 -10.13
C LEU A 24 2.40 1.68 -10.37
N ASP A 25 3.21 0.96 -11.15
CA ASP A 25 4.63 1.30 -11.35
C ASP A 25 4.85 2.72 -11.89
N ARG A 26 4.09 3.10 -12.93
CA ARG A 26 4.18 4.46 -13.48
C ARG A 26 3.75 5.52 -12.49
N HIS A 27 2.79 5.22 -11.62
CA HIS A 27 2.29 6.15 -10.60
C HIS A 27 3.30 6.32 -9.47
N TRP A 28 3.98 5.23 -9.06
CA TRP A 28 5.09 5.28 -8.10
C TRP A 28 6.23 6.15 -8.59
N GLU A 29 6.69 5.94 -9.82
CA GLU A 29 7.78 6.74 -10.40
C GLU A 29 7.40 8.21 -10.53
N LEU A 30 6.15 8.50 -10.95
CA LEU A 30 5.66 9.88 -11.01
C LEU A 30 5.59 10.53 -9.63
N TRP A 31 5.11 9.80 -8.62
CA TRP A 31 5.04 10.29 -7.24
C TRP A 31 6.44 10.56 -6.68
N LYS A 32 7.40 9.65 -6.86
CA LYS A 32 8.81 9.86 -6.46
C LYS A 32 9.39 11.10 -7.11
N LYS A 33 9.20 11.26 -8.43
CA LYS A 33 9.66 12.44 -9.18
C LYS A 33 9.02 13.73 -8.66
N THR A 34 7.72 13.70 -8.36
CA THR A 34 6.96 14.86 -7.86
C THR A 34 7.49 15.35 -6.51
N TYR A 35 7.94 14.43 -5.65
CA TYR A 35 8.44 14.75 -4.31
C TYR A 35 9.95 14.62 -4.14
N GLY A 36 10.70 14.49 -5.24
CA GLY A 36 12.17 14.40 -5.23
C GLY A 36 12.72 13.22 -4.42
N LYS A 37 12.04 12.07 -4.46
CA LYS A 37 12.44 10.87 -3.70
C LYS A 37 13.42 10.02 -4.50
N GLU A 38 14.47 9.56 -3.84
CA GLU A 38 15.46 8.63 -4.38
C GLU A 38 15.85 7.63 -3.29
N TYR A 39 15.82 6.34 -3.61
CA TYR A 39 16.04 5.25 -2.66
C TYR A 39 16.98 4.19 -3.25
N GLN A 40 17.68 3.48 -2.37
CA GLN A 40 18.40 2.27 -2.77
C GLN A 40 17.39 1.15 -3.11
N PRO A 41 17.71 0.19 -3.99
CA PRO A 41 16.74 -0.80 -4.49
C PRO A 41 15.94 -1.56 -3.42
N GLN A 42 16.61 -1.92 -2.31
CA GLN A 42 15.98 -2.61 -1.19
C GLN A 42 14.99 -1.69 -0.44
N GLU A 43 15.36 -0.43 -0.24
CA GLU A 43 14.47 0.56 0.38
C GLU A 43 13.32 0.91 -0.55
N ASP A 44 13.55 1.09 -1.85
CA ASP A 44 12.51 1.43 -2.84
C ASP A 44 11.36 0.42 -2.80
N SER A 45 11.70 -0.87 -2.74
CA SER A 45 10.71 -1.95 -2.64
C SER A 45 9.85 -1.86 -1.37
N LEU A 46 10.46 -1.54 -0.23
CA LEU A 46 9.73 -1.38 1.04
C LEU A 46 8.86 -0.11 1.03
N ARG A 47 9.42 1.02 0.56
CA ARG A 47 8.71 2.29 0.42
C ARG A 47 7.52 2.18 -0.51
N ARG A 48 7.68 1.44 -1.61
CA ARG A 48 6.62 1.13 -2.56
C ARG A 48 5.45 0.42 -1.90
N LEU A 49 5.72 -0.62 -1.10
CA LEU A 49 4.67 -1.35 -0.38
C LEU A 49 3.93 -0.44 0.61
N THR A 50 4.64 0.43 1.34
CA THR A 50 4.01 1.40 2.24
C THR A 50 3.17 2.41 1.47
N TRP A 51 3.67 2.90 0.33
CA TRP A 51 2.96 3.84 -0.53
C TRP A 51 1.67 3.27 -1.10
N GLU A 52 1.67 2.03 -1.58
CA GLU A 52 0.45 1.38 -2.07
C GLU A 52 -0.59 1.19 -0.96
N LYS A 53 -0.16 0.80 0.24
CA LYS A 53 -1.06 0.71 1.41
C LYS A 53 -1.70 2.04 1.75
N ASN A 54 -0.92 3.13 1.72
CA ASN A 54 -1.44 4.46 1.97
C ASN A 54 -2.35 4.94 0.83
N LEU A 55 -2.06 4.58 -0.43
CA LEU A 55 -2.92 4.86 -1.58
C LEU A 55 -4.28 4.18 -1.43
N TRP A 56 -4.29 2.92 -1.01
CA TRP A 56 -5.52 2.21 -0.69
C TRP A 56 -6.31 2.89 0.43
N LEU A 57 -5.63 3.30 1.51
CA LEU A 57 -6.26 4.03 2.61
C LEU A 57 -6.92 5.32 2.14
N VAL A 58 -6.21 6.14 1.35
CA VAL A 58 -6.75 7.38 0.78
C VAL A 58 -7.97 7.10 -0.09
N THR A 59 -7.89 6.07 -0.95
CA THR A 59 -8.97 5.68 -1.86
C THR A 59 -10.22 5.27 -1.08
N LEU A 60 -10.07 4.39 -0.09
CA LEU A 60 -11.17 3.90 0.72
C LEU A 60 -11.80 5.02 1.55
N HIS A 61 -11.00 5.84 2.23
CA HIS A 61 -11.49 6.98 3.02
C HIS A 61 -12.29 7.96 2.16
N ASN A 62 -11.83 8.25 0.94
CA ASN A 62 -12.52 9.16 0.03
C ASN A 62 -13.81 8.55 -0.54
N LEU A 63 -13.85 7.23 -0.74
CA LEU A 63 -15.09 6.52 -1.05
C LEU A 63 -16.09 6.64 0.11
N GLU A 64 -15.66 6.37 1.35
CA GLU A 64 -16.49 6.56 2.55
C GLU A 64 -16.98 8.01 2.69
N HIS A 65 -16.13 9.00 2.39
CA HIS A 65 -16.52 10.41 2.34
C HIS A 65 -17.62 10.68 1.31
N SER A 66 -17.50 10.12 0.10
CA SER A 66 -18.53 10.29 -0.95
C SER A 66 -19.89 9.68 -0.58
N LEU A 67 -19.88 8.70 0.34
CA LEU A 67 -21.07 8.10 0.93
C LEU A 67 -21.59 8.84 2.18
N GLY A 68 -20.94 9.95 2.57
CA GLY A 68 -21.31 10.75 3.75
C GLY A 68 -20.82 10.19 5.09
N LEU A 69 -19.97 9.15 5.09
CA LEU A 69 -19.49 8.49 6.33
C LEU A 69 -18.27 9.17 6.95
N ARG A 70 -17.61 10.06 6.20
CA ARG A 70 -16.47 10.86 6.65
C ARG A 70 -16.75 12.34 6.39
N SER A 71 -16.28 13.21 7.28
CA SER A 71 -16.45 14.66 7.16
C SER A 71 -15.37 15.36 6.33
N TYR A 72 -14.32 14.65 5.91
CA TYR A 72 -13.19 15.20 5.17
C TYR A 72 -12.63 14.18 4.19
N THR A 73 -11.79 14.64 3.25
CA THR A 73 -11.05 13.80 2.30
C THR A 73 -9.57 13.74 2.63
N LEU A 74 -8.91 12.71 2.14
CA LEU A 74 -7.46 12.56 2.16
C LEU A 74 -6.88 12.72 0.76
N ALA A 75 -5.58 13.03 0.69
CA ALA A 75 -4.84 13.08 -0.56
C ALA A 75 -3.46 12.47 -0.38
N MET A 76 -2.93 11.86 -1.45
CA MET A 76 -1.58 11.33 -1.43
C MET A 76 -0.57 12.47 -1.43
N ASN A 77 0.30 12.50 -0.41
CA ASN A 77 1.27 13.57 -0.20
C ASN A 77 2.71 13.03 -0.08
N HIS A 78 3.67 13.90 0.26
CA HIS A 78 5.10 13.56 0.38
C HIS A 78 5.44 12.55 1.50
N LEU A 79 4.50 12.31 2.43
CA LEU A 79 4.58 11.31 3.51
C LEU A 79 3.95 9.97 3.10
N GLY A 80 3.51 9.84 1.84
CA GLY A 80 2.83 8.65 1.33
C GLY A 80 3.62 7.37 1.49
N ASP A 81 4.95 7.41 1.56
CA ASP A 81 5.85 6.27 1.74
C ASP A 81 6.21 5.99 3.22
N MET A 82 5.54 6.65 4.16
CA MET A 82 5.78 6.50 5.60
C MET A 82 4.68 5.68 6.26
N VAL A 83 5.08 4.82 7.21
CA VAL A 83 4.15 4.09 8.06
C VAL A 83 3.57 5.07 9.06
N GLY A 84 2.25 5.28 9.00
CA GLY A 84 1.55 6.07 10.02
C GLY A 84 1.63 5.37 11.38
N ALA A 85 1.76 6.14 12.47
CA ALA A 85 1.85 5.59 13.82
C ALA A 85 0.67 4.67 14.22
N GLY A 86 -0.46 4.72 13.49
CA GLY A 86 -1.64 3.89 13.74
C GLY A 86 -1.68 2.52 13.03
N SER A 87 -0.77 2.22 12.10
CA SER A 87 -0.73 0.92 11.39
C SER A 87 0.28 -0.06 11.99
N GLY A 88 0.97 0.32 13.07
CA GLY A 88 2.06 -0.44 13.71
C GLY A 88 1.73 -0.99 15.10
N SER A 89 0.45 -1.05 15.50
CA SER A 89 0.05 -1.68 16.77
C SER A 89 -1.18 -2.56 16.52
N LYS A 90 -1.09 -3.88 16.69
CA LYS A 90 -0.93 -4.52 18.01
C LYS A 90 -0.21 -5.89 17.87
N PRO A 91 0.55 -6.34 18.89
CA PRO A 91 1.03 -7.71 18.99
C PRO A 91 -0.11 -8.75 19.00
#